data_AF-A0A4Z0EGS0-F1
#
_entry.id   AF-A0A4Z0EGS0-F1
#
_cell.length_a   1.000
_cell.length_b   1.000
_cell.length_c   1.000
_cell.angle_alpha   90.00
_cell.angle_beta   90.00
_cell.angle_gamma   90.00
#
_symmetry.space_group_name_H-M   'P 1'
#
loop_
_entity.id
_entity.type
_entity.pdbx_description
1 polymer ?
#
loop_
_entity_poly.entity_id
_entity_poly.type
_entity_poly.pdbx_seq_one_letter_code
_entity_poly.pdbx_strand_id
1 'polypeptide(L)'
;MRLRKTALAALLILSGAGAAGAQTVVDGSEAGVGAEAARTALSLIERQMRDPEAKVAGLRIGRAGALCGTVDLRNRMGAYTGPRPFVADLSEPFLGRLPEGPELRSPGSMAAFRAMERAKALFEANCTAG
;
A
#
# COMPACT_ATOMS: atom_id res chain seq x y z
N MET A 1 7.86 -21.66 -62.36
CA MET A 1 8.50 -20.66 -61.48
C MET A 1 7.56 -20.33 -60.33
N ARG A 2 8.07 -20.41 -59.09
CA ARG A 2 7.33 -20.16 -57.84
C ARG A 2 7.33 -18.65 -57.52
N LEU A 3 6.22 -18.07 -57.08
CA LEU A 3 6.18 -16.85 -56.24
C LEU A 3 4.84 -16.86 -55.49
N ARG A 4 4.76 -17.56 -54.34
CA ARG A 4 4.96 -17.09 -52.96
C ARG A 4 3.81 -16.19 -52.45
N LYS A 5 2.90 -16.87 -51.73
CA LYS A 5 1.98 -16.36 -50.72
C LYS A 5 2.71 -15.43 -49.74
N THR A 6 2.21 -14.22 -49.53
CA THR A 6 2.46 -13.46 -48.29
C THR A 6 1.23 -12.65 -47.95
N ALA A 7 0.34 -13.26 -47.17
CA ALA A 7 -0.57 -12.54 -46.30
C ALA A 7 0.28 -11.91 -45.18
N LEU A 8 0.28 -10.58 -45.07
CA LEU A 8 0.83 -9.87 -43.92
C LEU A 8 -0.32 -9.12 -43.26
N ALA A 9 -1.08 -9.84 -42.45
CA ALA A 9 -1.96 -9.29 -41.44
C ALA A 9 -1.38 -9.70 -40.09
N ALA A 10 -0.69 -8.78 -39.43
CA ALA A 10 -0.37 -8.87 -38.01
C ALA A 10 -0.19 -7.45 -37.51
N LEU A 11 -1.32 -6.79 -37.24
CA LEU A 11 -1.38 -5.53 -36.53
C LEU A 11 -0.81 -5.80 -35.12
N LEU A 12 0.36 -5.22 -34.85
CA LEU A 12 1.03 -5.26 -33.55
C LEU A 12 0.08 -4.70 -32.50
N ILE A 13 -0.45 -5.59 -31.65
CA ILE A 13 -1.10 -5.23 -30.41
C ILE A 13 -0.01 -4.58 -29.55
N LEU A 14 0.00 -3.25 -29.51
CA LEU A 14 0.74 -2.51 -28.50
C LEU A 14 0.14 -2.87 -27.15
N SER A 15 0.72 -3.88 -26.51
CA SER A 15 0.55 -4.17 -25.10
C SER A 15 1.00 -2.94 -24.33
N GLY A 16 0.06 -2.04 -24.05
CA GLY A 16 0.17 -1.03 -23.03
C GLY A 16 0.25 -1.72 -21.67
N ALA A 17 1.39 -2.33 -21.37
CA ALA A 17 1.82 -2.52 -20.00
C ALA A 17 2.10 -1.11 -19.46
N GLY A 18 1.03 -0.41 -19.07
CA GLY A 18 1.17 0.75 -18.21
C GLY A 18 2.06 0.32 -17.07
N ALA A 19 3.12 1.09 -16.82
CA ALA A 19 4.04 0.85 -15.73
C ALA A 19 3.22 0.67 -14.44
N ALA A 20 2.97 -0.58 -14.08
CA ALA A 20 2.36 -0.91 -12.81
C ALA A 20 3.42 -0.47 -11.81
N GLY A 21 3.14 0.63 -11.09
CA GLY A 21 3.92 0.98 -9.91
C GLY A 21 3.95 -0.28 -9.05
N ALA A 22 5.11 -0.91 -9.00
CA ALA A 22 5.33 -2.13 -8.23
C ALA A 22 5.36 -1.72 -6.77
N GLN A 23 4.20 -1.37 -6.22
CA GLN A 23 4.01 -1.32 -4.79
C GLN A 23 4.06 -2.76 -4.32
N THR A 24 5.27 -3.17 -3.94
CA THR A 24 5.57 -4.55 -3.63
C THR A 24 5.19 -4.81 -2.19
N VAL A 25 4.25 -5.73 -2.03
CA VAL A 25 4.28 -6.57 -0.84
C VAL A 25 5.53 -7.42 -0.98
N VAL A 26 6.52 -7.21 -0.10
CA VAL A 26 7.88 -7.73 -0.28
C VAL A 26 8.07 -9.13 0.31
N ASP A 27 7.07 -9.64 1.02
CA ASP A 27 7.15 -10.88 1.79
C ASP A 27 6.07 -11.92 1.43
N GLY A 28 5.24 -11.65 0.41
CA GLY A 28 4.18 -12.56 -0.03
C GLY A 28 2.95 -12.60 0.88
N SER A 29 2.86 -11.72 1.89
CA SER A 29 1.76 -11.70 2.86
C SER A 29 0.38 -11.36 2.25
N GLU A 30 0.34 -10.84 1.02
CA GLU A 30 -0.89 -10.62 0.27
C GLU A 30 -1.70 -11.90 0.04
N ALA A 31 -1.04 -13.06 0.01
CA ALA A 31 -1.69 -14.35 -0.14
C ALA A 31 -2.65 -14.66 1.02
N GLY A 32 -2.38 -14.12 2.22
CA GLY A 32 -3.19 -14.34 3.42
C GLY A 32 -4.42 -13.43 3.56
N VAL A 33 -4.55 -12.39 2.74
CA VAL A 33 -5.62 -11.37 2.86
C VAL A 33 -6.55 -11.32 1.66
N GLY A 34 -6.20 -12.00 0.57
CA GLY A 34 -6.96 -12.02 -0.67
C GLY A 34 -6.64 -10.82 -1.58
N ALA A 35 -6.80 -11.03 -2.89
CA ALA A 35 -6.34 -10.09 -3.92
C ALA A 35 -7.07 -8.73 -3.88
N GLU A 36 -8.35 -8.71 -3.52
CA GLU A 36 -9.13 -7.47 -3.46
C GLU A 36 -8.67 -6.56 -2.30
N ALA A 37 -8.58 -7.12 -1.09
CA ALA A 37 -8.11 -6.38 0.08
C ALA A 37 -6.69 -5.84 -0.11
N ALA A 38 -5.79 -6.66 -0.66
CA ALA A 38 -4.44 -6.24 -0.99
C ALA A 38 -4.42 -5.07 -1.99
N ARG A 39 -5.18 -5.15 -3.09
CA ARG A 39 -5.27 -4.07 -4.08
C ARG A 39 -5.82 -2.78 -3.50
N THR A 40 -6.89 -2.86 -2.71
CA THR A 40 -7.49 -1.68 -2.06
C THR A 40 -6.49 -0.99 -1.14
N ALA A 41 -5.76 -1.77 -0.35
CA ALA A 41 -4.75 -1.24 0.56
C ALA A 41 -3.57 -0.60 -0.16
N LEU A 42 -3.00 -1.27 -1.18
CA LEU A 42 -1.92 -0.69 -1.99
C LEU A 42 -2.36 0.63 -2.63
N SER A 43 -3.59 0.66 -3.18
CA SER A 43 -4.17 1.89 -3.73
C SER A 43 -4.35 3.00 -2.68
N LEU A 44 -4.69 2.68 -1.43
CA LEU A 44 -4.73 3.67 -0.35
C LEU A 44 -3.33 4.16 0.03
N ILE A 45 -2.34 3.26 0.11
CA ILE A 45 -0.94 3.60 0.38
C ILE A 45 -0.42 4.57 -0.70
N GLU A 46 -0.65 4.27 -1.97
CA GLU A 46 -0.28 5.14 -3.10
C GLU A 46 -0.81 6.56 -2.93
N ARG A 47 -2.13 6.68 -2.73
CA ARG A 47 -2.82 7.96 -2.67
C ARG A 47 -2.42 8.78 -1.44
N GLN A 48 -2.24 8.14 -0.29
CA GLN A 48 -2.07 8.84 0.98
C GLN A 48 -0.60 9.07 1.36
N MET A 49 0.29 8.12 1.06
CA MET A 49 1.68 8.17 1.50
C MET A 49 2.62 8.80 0.47
N ARG A 50 2.19 8.91 -0.80
CA ARG A 50 2.93 9.57 -1.89
C ARG A 50 4.33 8.98 -2.13
N ASP A 51 4.49 7.68 -1.89
CA ASP A 51 5.70 6.93 -2.24
C ASP A 51 5.33 5.71 -3.11
N PRO A 52 5.62 5.75 -4.42
CA PRO A 52 5.27 4.66 -5.33
C PRO A 52 6.11 3.39 -5.12
N GLU A 53 7.24 3.46 -4.40
CA GLU A 53 8.09 2.31 -4.09
C GLU A 53 8.11 2.02 -2.58
N ALA A 54 7.03 2.38 -1.89
CA ALA A 54 6.78 1.96 -0.52
C ALA A 54 6.86 0.42 -0.42
N LYS A 55 7.61 -0.09 0.56
CA LYS A 55 7.69 -1.54 0.80
C LYS A 55 6.63 -1.92 1.82
N VAL A 56 5.79 -2.87 1.46
CA VAL A 56 4.70 -3.36 2.34
C VAL A 56 5.02 -4.78 2.77
N ALA A 57 4.77 -5.11 4.03
CA ALA A 57 5.00 -6.46 4.56
C ALA A 57 4.05 -6.77 5.72
N GLY A 58 3.91 -8.05 6.07
CA GLY A 58 3.15 -8.53 7.20
C GLY A 58 1.65 -8.29 7.09
N LEU A 59 1.11 -8.29 5.87
CA LEU A 59 -0.32 -8.13 5.62
C LEU A 59 -1.12 -9.25 6.30
N ARG A 60 -2.15 -8.85 7.03
CA ARG A 60 -3.14 -9.76 7.61
C ARG A 60 -4.46 -9.05 7.86
N ILE A 61 -5.55 -9.80 7.83
CA ILE A 61 -6.84 -9.31 8.32
C ILE A 61 -6.82 -9.35 9.85
N GLY A 62 -7.01 -8.19 10.47
CA GLY A 62 -7.17 -8.01 11.89
C GLY A 62 -8.61 -8.22 12.36
N ARG A 63 -8.90 -7.76 13.58
CA ARG A 63 -10.27 -7.76 14.09
C ARG A 63 -11.14 -6.81 13.25
N ALA A 64 -12.46 -7.02 13.30
CA ALA A 64 -13.47 -6.25 12.57
C ALA A 64 -13.21 -6.07 11.05
N GLY A 65 -12.36 -6.91 10.43
CA GLY A 65 -12.04 -6.84 9.01
C GLY A 65 -11.02 -5.76 8.61
N ALA A 66 -10.39 -5.08 9.57
CA ALA A 66 -9.33 -4.11 9.26
C ALA A 66 -8.10 -4.82 8.69
N LEU A 67 -7.39 -4.19 7.76
CA LEU A 67 -6.12 -4.70 7.26
C LEU A 67 -4.97 -4.13 8.11
N CYS A 68 -4.10 -5.02 8.59
CA CYS A 68 -2.92 -4.66 9.37
C CYS A 68 -1.66 -5.02 8.57
N GLY A 69 -0.59 -4.25 8.76
CA GLY A 69 0.71 -4.58 8.19
C GLY A 69 1.78 -3.58 8.58
N THR A 70 2.88 -3.60 7.83
CA THR A 70 3.96 -2.61 7.94
C THR A 70 4.22 -1.97 6.58
N VAL A 71 4.60 -0.70 6.61
CA VAL A 71 4.99 0.08 5.44
C VAL A 71 6.33 0.76 5.72
N ASP A 72 7.29 0.63 4.81
CA ASP A 72 8.56 1.33 4.83
C ASP A 72 8.56 2.36 3.69
N LEU A 73 8.67 3.63 4.07
CA LEU A 73 8.58 4.79 3.19
C LEU A 73 9.95 5.43 3.04
N ARG A 74 10.19 6.08 1.91
CA ARG A 74 11.38 6.88 1.70
C ARG A 74 11.21 8.30 2.21
N ASN A 75 12.27 8.83 2.78
CA ASN A 75 12.37 10.25 3.08
C ASN A 75 12.64 11.07 1.80
N ARG A 76 12.72 12.40 1.94
CA ARG A 76 13.00 13.31 0.82
C ARG A 76 14.37 13.10 0.15
N MET A 77 15.29 12.38 0.80
CA MET A 77 16.59 12.01 0.25
C MET A 77 16.56 10.66 -0.49
N GLY A 78 15.39 10.00 -0.57
CA GLY A 78 15.23 8.70 -1.22
C GLY A 78 15.63 7.49 -0.36
N ALA A 79 15.94 7.70 0.93
CA ALA A 79 16.31 6.61 1.83
C ALA A 79 15.11 6.11 2.62
N TYR A 80 14.98 4.78 2.73
CA TYR A 80 13.98 4.13 3.58
C TYR A 80 14.17 4.48 5.06
N THR A 81 13.07 4.79 5.74
CA THR A 81 13.08 5.22 7.16
C THR A 81 12.87 4.06 8.14
N GLY A 82 12.68 2.85 7.61
CA GLY A 82 12.42 1.63 8.35
C GLY A 82 10.92 1.34 8.43
N PRO A 83 10.54 0.05 8.56
CA PRO A 83 9.15 -0.38 8.55
C PRO A 83 8.38 0.22 9.73
N ARG A 84 7.16 0.66 9.46
CA ARG A 84 6.23 1.21 10.45
C ARG A 84 4.88 0.51 10.34
N PRO A 85 4.25 0.14 11.48
CA PRO A 85 2.93 -0.45 11.42
C PRO A 85 1.92 0.49 10.79
N PHE A 86 0.95 -0.07 10.08
CA PHE A 86 -0.23 0.66 9.62
C PHE A 86 -1.49 -0.16 9.85
N VAL A 87 -2.62 0.53 9.86
CA VAL A 87 -3.96 -0.05 9.80
C VAL A 87 -4.73 0.60 8.66
N ALA A 88 -5.49 -0.20 7.92
CA ALA A 88 -6.47 0.27 6.97
C ALA A 88 -7.86 -0.23 7.36
N ASP A 89 -8.80 0.69 7.43
CA ASP A 89 -10.21 0.31 7.37
C ASP A 89 -10.52 0.04 5.90
N LEU A 90 -11.17 -1.08 5.57
CA LEU A 90 -11.55 -1.38 4.20
C LEU A 90 -13.00 -0.99 3.90
N SER A 91 -13.80 -0.72 4.95
CA SER A 91 -15.18 -0.24 4.84
C SER A 91 -15.24 1.28 4.66
N GLU A 92 -14.26 1.98 5.20
CA GLU A 92 -14.01 3.40 4.95
C GLU A 92 -12.68 3.55 4.20
N PRO A 93 -12.50 4.52 3.29
CA PRO A 93 -11.24 4.72 2.56
C PRO A 93 -10.14 5.35 3.45
N PHE A 94 -9.87 4.76 4.62
CA PHE A 94 -8.94 5.25 5.62
C PHE A 94 -7.73 4.31 5.74
N LEU A 95 -6.54 4.92 5.70
CA LEU A 95 -5.29 4.24 6.01
C LEU A 95 -4.47 5.13 6.94
N GLY A 96 -3.97 4.54 8.02
CA GLY A 96 -3.18 5.25 9.02
C GLY A 96 -1.87 4.51 9.29
N ARG A 97 -0.75 5.16 9.01
CA ARG A 97 0.56 4.73 9.53
C ARG A 97 0.65 5.12 10.99
N LEU A 98 1.15 4.23 11.84
CA LEU A 98 1.36 4.54 13.24
C LEU A 98 2.43 5.62 13.40
N PRO A 99 2.12 6.67 14.18
CA PRO A 99 3.05 7.76 14.38
C PRO A 99 4.18 7.36 15.31
N GLU A 100 5.32 8.00 15.14
CA GLU A 100 6.42 7.91 16.11
C GLU A 100 6.22 8.88 17.28
N GLY A 101 6.88 8.61 18.41
CA GLY A 101 6.83 9.46 19.60
C GLY A 101 7.14 10.95 19.35
N PRO A 102 8.07 11.34 18.45
CA PRO A 102 8.27 12.74 18.06
C PRO A 102 7.11 13.32 17.23
N GLU A 103 6.49 12.54 16.34
CA GLU A 103 5.40 13.00 15.46
C GLU A 103 4.15 13.39 16.27
N LEU A 104 3.87 12.66 17.34
CA LEU A 104 2.79 12.99 18.29
C LEU A 104 3.03 14.29 19.05
N ARG A 105 4.30 14.66 19.29
CA ARG A 105 4.68 15.85 20.07
C ARG A 105 4.66 17.13 19.24
N SER A 106 4.73 17.04 17.91
CA SER A 106 4.77 18.21 17.02
C SER A 106 4.04 17.91 15.71
N PRO A 107 2.71 17.75 15.76
CA PRO A 107 1.92 17.52 14.56
C PRO A 107 1.96 18.74 13.63
N GLY A 108 2.06 18.50 12.33
CA GLY A 108 2.05 19.59 11.33
C GLY A 108 0.72 20.36 11.25
N SER A 109 -0.37 19.81 11.80
CA SER A 109 -1.67 20.48 11.96
C SER A 109 -2.57 19.70 12.94
N MET A 110 -3.65 20.33 13.40
CA MET A 110 -4.68 19.65 14.20
C MET A 110 -5.35 18.49 13.44
N ALA A 111 -5.49 18.60 12.11
CA ALA A 111 -6.03 17.53 11.29
C ALA A 111 -5.07 16.33 11.23
N ALA A 112 -3.76 16.57 11.09
CA ALA A 112 -2.74 15.53 11.13
C ALA A 112 -2.73 14.82 12.49
N PHE A 113 -2.84 15.59 13.59
CA PHE A 113 -2.96 15.03 14.93
C PHE A 113 -4.16 14.09 15.08
N ARG A 114 -5.35 14.53 14.65
CA ARG A 114 -6.56 13.70 14.70
C ARG A 114 -6.46 12.43 13.85
N ALA A 115 -5.81 12.50 12.68
CA ALA A 115 -5.58 11.34 11.83
C ALA A 115 -4.63 10.33 12.51
N MET A 116 -3.59 10.80 13.18
CA MET A 116 -2.66 9.97 13.95
C MET A 116 -3.35 9.28 15.14
N GLU A 117 -4.15 10.03 15.90
CA GLU A 117 -4.93 9.46 17.01
C GLU A 117 -5.96 8.42 16.53
N ARG A 118 -6.64 8.69 15.40
CA ARG A 118 -7.54 7.73 14.77
C ARG A 118 -6.80 6.46 14.34
N ALA A 119 -5.63 6.61 13.71
CA ALA A 119 -4.81 5.47 13.29
C ALA A 119 -4.39 4.61 14.49
N LYS A 120 -3.97 5.25 15.58
CA LYS A 120 -3.59 4.56 16.82
C LYS A 120 -4.77 3.80 17.43
N ALA A 121 -5.93 4.43 17.55
CA ALA A 121 -7.13 3.79 18.10
C ALA A 121 -7.58 2.60 17.24
N LEU A 122 -7.60 2.75 15.91
CA LEU A 122 -7.96 1.66 14.99
C LEU A 122 -6.95 0.52 15.04
N PHE A 123 -5.66 0.81 15.15
CA PHE A 123 -4.63 -0.22 15.24
C PHE A 123 -4.70 -0.98 16.57
N GLU A 124 -4.91 -0.28 17.68
CA GLU A 124 -5.11 -0.94 18.99
C GLU A 124 -6.34 -1.85 18.96
N ALA A 125 -7.44 -1.36 18.39
CA ALA A 125 -8.68 -2.12 18.31
C ALA A 125 -8.54 -3.37 17.42
N ASN A 126 -7.70 -3.37 16.38
CA ASN A 126 -7.74 -4.41 15.34
C ASN A 126 -6.44 -5.18 15.11
N CYS A 127 -5.30 -4.59 15.45
CA CYS A 127 -3.98 -5.03 15.02
C CYS A 127 -3.03 -5.38 16.16
N THR A 128 -3.33 -5.08 17.43
CA THR A 128 -2.56 -5.67 18.53
C THR A 128 -2.94 -7.15 18.67
N ALA A 129 -1.95 -8.01 18.86
CA ALA A 129 -2.20 -9.40 19.21
C ALA A 129 -3.09 -9.41 20.47
N GLY A 130 -4.22 -10.12 20.40
CA GLY A 130 -4.95 -10.49 21.61
C GLY A 130 -4.18 -11.56 22.35
#